data_AF-A0A261SNP9-F1
#
_entry.id   AF-A0A261SNP9-F1
#
_cell.length_a   1.000
_cell.length_b   1.000
_cell.length_c   1.000
_cell.angle_alpha   90.00
_cell.angle_beta   90.00
_cell.angle_gamma   90.00
#
_symmetry.space_group_name_H-M   'P 1'
#
loop_
_entity.id
_entity.type
_entity.pdbx_description
1 polymer ?
#
loop_
_entity_poly.entity_id
_entity_poly.type
_entity_poly.pdbx_seq_one_letter_code
_entity_poly.pdbx_strand_id
1 'polypeptide(L)' 'MTTHRLIQLHNLADDLSSRARVCLRGAANLERIGNARGAQYQRAKGLRFQVIAEKAARRVEAGA' A
#
# COMPACT_ATOMS: atom_id res chain seq x y z
N MET A 1 -3.77 8.77 22.08
CA MET A 1 -3.81 9.31 20.70
C MET A 1 -5.10 10.10 20.53
N THR A 2 -5.14 11.20 19.78
CA THR A 2 -6.41 11.94 19.58
C THR A 2 -7.28 11.24 18.52
N THR A 3 -8.61 11.38 18.61
CA THR A 3 -9.57 10.84 17.62
C THR A 3 -9.23 11.32 16.20
N HIS A 4 -8.88 12.60 16.05
CA HIS A 4 -8.45 13.15 14.77
C HIS A 4 -7.23 12.41 14.20
N ARG A 5 -6.24 12.10 15.06
CA ARG A 5 -5.05 11.36 14.64
C ARG A 5 -5.35 9.91 14.26
N LEU A 6 -6.28 9.26 14.96
CA LEU A 6 -6.74 7.91 14.64
C LEU A 6 -7.39 7.84 13.25
N ILE A 7 -8.28 8.79 12.95
CA ILE A 7 -8.91 8.92 11.62
C ILE A 7 -7.87 9.14 10.52
N GLN A 8 -6.89 10.02 10.74
CA GLN A 8 -5.81 10.25 9.77
C GLN A 8 -5.01 8.97 9.46
N LEU A 9 -4.70 8.18 10.49
CA LEU A 9 -3.96 6.93 10.31
C LEU A 9 -4.79 5.87 9.60
N HIS A 10 -6.09 5.77 9.91
CA HIS A 10 -7.01 4.88 9.20
C HIS A 10 -7.09 5.24 7.72
N ASN A 11 -7.34 6.51 7.40
CA ASN A 11 -7.43 6.97 6.01
C ASN A 11 -6.12 6.74 5.25
N LEU A 12 -4.98 6.95 5.91
CA LEU A 12 -3.67 6.67 5.34
C LEU A 12 -3.47 5.17 5.06
N ALA A 13 -3.88 4.30 5.98
CA ALA A 13 -3.79 2.85 5.80
C ALA A 13 -4.63 2.38 4.60
N ASP A 14 -5.85 2.90 4.47
CA ASP A 14 -6.75 2.56 3.36
C ASP A 14 -6.25 3.05 1.99
N ASP A 15 -5.86 4.32 1.87
CA ASP A 15 -5.34 4.89 0.62
C ASP A 15 -4.10 4.12 0.15
N LEU A 16 -3.15 3.87 1.04
CA LEU A 16 -1.91 3.17 0.70
C LEU A 16 -2.16 1.69 0.38
N SER A 17 -3.07 1.02 1.08
CA SER A 17 -3.49 -0.35 0.75
C SER A 17 -4.12 -0.41 -0.64
N SER A 18 -4.95 0.57 -0.99
CA SER A 18 -5.55 0.67 -2.32
C SER A 18 -4.48 0.86 -3.41
N ARG A 19 -3.55 1.79 -3.21
CA ARG A 19 -2.42 2.02 -4.13
C ARG A 19 -1.52 0.80 -4.29
N ALA A 20 -1.27 0.06 -3.20
CA ALA A 20 -0.50 -1.18 -3.25
C ALA A 20 -1.18 -2.20 -4.18
N ARG A 21 -2.50 -2.42 -4.02
CA ARG A 21 -3.27 -3.34 -4.89
C ARG A 21 -3.22 -2.93 -6.36
N VAL A 22 -3.33 -1.64 -6.67
CA VAL A 22 -3.23 -1.12 -8.04
C VAL A 22 -1.85 -1.39 -8.63
N CYS A 23 -0.77 -1.11 -7.89
CA CYS A 23 0.59 -1.40 -8.32
C CYS A 23 0.82 -2.90 -8.57
N LEU A 24 0.36 -3.78 -7.68
CA LEU A 24 0.52 -5.23 -7.85
C LEU A 24 -0.28 -5.76 -9.06
N ARG A 25 -1.48 -5.24 -9.30
CA ARG A 25 -2.25 -5.53 -10.52
C ARG A 25 -1.53 -5.05 -11.77
N GLY A 26 -0.96 -3.84 -11.73
CA GLY A 26 -0.14 -3.29 -12.80
C GLY A 26 1.09 -4.15 -13.08
N ALA A 27 1.76 -4.66 -12.04
CA ALA A 27 2.88 -5.58 -12.18
C ALA A 27 2.46 -6.87 -12.91
N ALA A 28 1.36 -7.50 -12.48
CA ALA A 28 0.85 -8.71 -13.13
C ALA A 28 0.48 -8.47 -14.61
N ASN A 29 -0.10 -7.32 -14.94
CA ASN A 29 -0.39 -6.96 -16.32
C ASN A 29 0.89 -6.77 -17.16
N LEU A 30 1.93 -6.16 -16.58
CA LEU A 30 3.21 -5.98 -17.26
C LEU A 30 3.94 -7.30 -17.48
N GLU A 31 3.85 -8.25 -16.53
CA GLU A 31 4.39 -9.60 -16.71
C GLU A 31 3.72 -10.33 -17.87
N ARG A 32 2.39 -10.20 -18.02
CA ARG A 32 1.65 -10.82 -19.13
C ARG A 32 2.08 -10.34 -20.52
N ILE A 33 2.52 -9.09 -20.63
CA ILE A 33 3.00 -8.53 -21.92
C ILE A 33 4.52 -8.63 -22.08
N GLY A 34 5.21 -9.39 -21.22
CA GLY A 34 6.66 -9.60 -21.30
C GLY A 34 7.52 -8.42 -20.80
N ASN A 35 6.93 -7.41 -20.16
CA ASN A 35 7.66 -6.26 -19.63
C ASN A 35 8.17 -6.51 -18.21
N ALA A 36 9.24 -7.30 -18.08
CA ALA A 36 9.81 -7.71 -16.80
C ALA A 36 10.29 -6.52 -15.94
N ARG A 37 10.96 -5.52 -16.55
CA ARG A 37 11.49 -4.35 -15.82
C ARG A 37 10.36 -3.49 -15.25
N GLY A 38 9.32 -3.25 -16.03
CA GLY A 38 8.13 -2.51 -15.58
C GLY A 38 7.40 -3.25 -14.46
N ALA A 39 7.26 -4.58 -14.59
CA ALA A 39 6.67 -5.41 -13.56
C ALA A 39 7.43 -5.35 -12.23
N GLN A 40 8.76 -5.49 -12.27
CA GLN A 40 9.61 -5.40 -11.08
C GLN A 40 9.46 -4.03 -10.40
N TYR A 41 9.47 -2.95 -11.18
CA TYR A 41 9.27 -1.60 -10.66
C TYR A 41 7.91 -1.44 -9.97
N GLN A 42 6.82 -1.89 -10.61
CA GLN A 42 5.49 -1.80 -10.02
C GLN A 42 5.34 -2.68 -8.77
N ARG A 43 5.93 -3.88 -8.77
CA ARG A 43 5.96 -4.77 -7.59
C ARG A 43 6.68 -4.11 -6.42
N ALA A 44 7.88 -3.57 -6.66
CA ALA A 44 8.64 -2.87 -5.62
C ALA A 44 7.88 -1.65 -5.06
N LYS A 45 7.22 -0.87 -5.94
CA LYS A 45 6.39 0.26 -5.53
C LYS A 45 5.18 -0.18 -4.69
N GLY A 46 4.49 -1.25 -5.10
CA GLY A 46 3.36 -1.82 -4.37
C GLY A 46 3.74 -2.27 -2.96
N LEU A 47 4.86 -3.00 -2.84
CA LEU A 47 5.39 -3.44 -1.54
C LEU A 47 5.74 -2.27 -0.61
N ARG A 48 6.29 -1.17 -1.15
CA ARG A 48 6.55 0.04 -0.34
C ARG A 48 5.27 0.63 0.23
N PHE A 49 4.21 0.73 -0.57
CA PHE A 49 2.91 1.21 -0.07
C PHE A 49 2.33 0.27 0.99
N GLN A 50 2.42 -1.04 0.77
CA GLN A 50 1.94 -2.05 1.72
C GLN A 50 2.63 -1.94 3.08
N VAL A 51 3.96 -1.81 3.11
CA VAL A 51 4.72 -1.64 4.37
C VAL A 51 4.27 -0.39 5.13
N ILE A 52 4.03 0.72 4.45
CA ILE A 52 3.58 1.96 5.10
C ILE A 52 2.13 1.80 5.60
N ALA A 53 1.25 1.19 4.80
CA ALA A 53 -0.12 0.90 5.18
C ALA A 53 -0.20 0.03 6.44
N GLU A 54 0.59 -1.05 6.50
CA GLU A 54 0.67 -1.94 7.68
C GLU A 54 1.22 -1.23 8.92
N LYS A 55 2.16 -0.29 8.75
CA LYS A 55 2.64 0.53 9.87
C LYS A 55 1.57 1.50 10.36
N ALA A 56 0.76 2.05 9.46
CA ALA A 56 -0.37 2.91 9.84
C ALA A 56 -1.47 2.10 10.54
N ALA A 57 -1.86 0.94 9.99
CA ALA A 57 -2.86 0.05 10.58
C ALA A 57 -2.47 -0.41 11.99
N ARG A 58 -1.23 -0.88 12.19
CA ARG A 58 -0.73 -1.25 13.53
C ARG A 58 -0.78 -0.11 14.54
N ARG A 59 -0.60 1.14 14.10
CA ARG A 59 -0.75 2.32 14.99
C ARG A 59 -2.20 2.64 15.32
N VAL A 60 -3.13 2.33 14.41
CA VAL A 60 -4.57 2.41 14.70
C VAL A 60 -4.93 1.37 15.75
N GLU A 61 -4.54 0.11 15.55
CA GLU A 61 -4.79 -1.00 16.48
C GLU A 61 -4.21 -0.77 17.87
N ALA A 62 -2.99 -0.23 17.96
CA ALA A 62 -2.35 0.06 19.24
C ALA A 62 -2.92 1.30 19.96
N GLY A 63 -3.74 2.10 19.29
CA GLY A 63 -4.35 3.31 19.84
C GLY A 63 -5.87 3.29 19.90
N ALA A 64 -6.49 2.17 19.52
CA ALA A 64 -7.90 1.83 19.74
C ALA A 64 -8.05 1.11 21.09
#